data_AF-A0A0U3AS52-F1
#
_entry.id   AF-A0A0U3AS52-F1
#
_cell.length_a   1.000
_cell.length_b   1.000
_cell.length_c   1.000
_cell.angle_alpha   90.00
_cell.angle_beta   90.00
_cell.angle_gamma   90.00
#
_symmetry.space_group_name_H-M   'P 1'
#
loop_
_entity.id
_entity.type
_entity.pdbx_description
1 polymer ?
#
loop_
_entity_poly.entity_id
_entity_poly.type
_entity_poly.pdbx_seq_one_letter_code
_entity_poly.pdbx_strand_id
1 'polypeptide(L)'
;FVTLDRPAERVGETIVGKCMDDRAGVFVMIEALRAVRSHEVEIVAVATVQEEVGLRGASTAAFGVEPDVGIALDGTLAMDIPGVDEHDRITTLGKGVGIKVMDSSSISDPRLVRHFRDIARRDSIPFQMEVLPRGGTDAGAMQRTRGGMPAITLSVPMRYVHTPNEMVNEIDVQAAIDLLARYLEEAHTLSYGF
;
A
#
# COMPACT_ATOMS: atom_id res chain seq x y z
N PHE A 1 -4.50 -26.56 -4.35
CA PHE A 1 -3.49 -25.53 -4.05
C PHE A 1 -2.73 -25.97 -2.80
N VAL A 2 -1.44 -25.67 -2.70
CA VAL A 2 -0.62 -26.01 -1.51
C VAL A 2 -0.21 -24.70 -0.84
N THR A 3 -0.37 -24.61 0.47
CA THR A 3 0.12 -23.47 1.26
C THR A 3 0.91 -23.97 2.44
N LEU A 4 1.83 -23.14 2.91
CA LEU A 4 2.56 -23.36 4.16
C LEU A 4 1.56 -23.42 5.34
N ASP A 5 1.81 -24.28 6.31
CA ASP A 5 1.05 -24.33 7.56
C ASP A 5 1.72 -23.43 8.59
N ARG A 6 1.25 -22.19 8.66
CA ARG A 6 1.78 -21.16 9.56
C ARG A 6 0.64 -20.25 10.04
N PRO A 7 0.21 -20.36 11.32
CA PRO A 7 -0.77 -19.45 11.89
C PRO A 7 -0.16 -18.06 12.14
N ALA A 8 -1.02 -17.05 12.18
CA ALA A 8 -0.64 -15.71 12.61
C ALA A 8 -0.54 -15.66 14.15
N GLU A 9 0.51 -15.03 14.66
CA GLU A 9 0.74 -14.86 16.09
C GLU A 9 1.24 -13.44 16.40
N ARG A 10 0.94 -12.97 17.60
CA ARG A 10 1.45 -11.69 18.09
C ARG A 10 2.80 -11.89 18.76
N VAL A 11 3.80 -11.11 18.35
CA VAL A 11 5.14 -11.08 18.94
C VAL A 11 5.47 -9.63 19.31
N GLY A 12 5.33 -9.28 20.59
CA GLY A 12 5.44 -7.90 21.02
C GLY A 12 4.37 -7.01 20.36
N GLU A 13 4.81 -5.94 19.69
CA GLU A 13 3.97 -5.01 18.91
C GLU A 13 3.83 -5.41 17.43
N THR A 14 4.26 -6.62 17.08
CA THR A 14 4.24 -7.14 15.72
C THR A 14 3.30 -8.34 15.59
N ILE A 15 2.84 -8.57 14.37
CA ILE A 15 2.11 -9.77 13.99
C ILE A 15 2.98 -10.53 12.99
N VAL A 16 3.23 -11.80 13.25
CA VAL A 16 4.05 -12.68 12.42
C VAL A 16 3.20 -13.80 11.85
N GLY A 17 3.34 -14.10 10.56
CA GLY A 17 2.59 -15.16 9.90
C GLY A 17 2.88 -15.23 8.41
N LYS A 18 2.11 -16.06 7.69
CA LYS A 18 2.22 -16.20 6.23
C LYS A 18 1.24 -15.30 5.48
N CYS A 19 1.66 -14.84 4.31
CA CYS A 19 0.87 -14.01 3.40
C CYS A 19 0.40 -12.72 4.06
N MET A 20 1.25 -12.06 4.84
CA MET A 20 1.04 -10.66 5.18
C MET A 20 1.02 -9.83 3.91
N ASP A 21 1.91 -10.17 2.97
CA ASP A 21 1.79 -9.84 1.55
C ASP A 21 0.72 -10.76 0.89
N ASP A 22 -0.47 -10.30 0.52
CA ASP A 22 -1.07 -8.98 0.79
C ASP A 22 -2.36 -9.06 1.63
N ARG A 23 -2.43 -9.99 2.60
CA ARG A 23 -3.56 -9.96 3.56
C ARG A 23 -3.57 -8.70 4.40
N ALA A 24 -2.41 -8.07 4.63
CA ALA A 24 -2.31 -6.80 5.32
C ALA A 24 -2.95 -5.68 4.50
N GLY A 25 -2.69 -5.57 3.19
CA GLY A 25 -3.35 -4.60 2.31
C GLY A 25 -4.86 -4.82 2.23
N VAL A 26 -5.33 -6.07 2.12
CA VAL A 26 -6.76 -6.39 2.18
C VAL A 26 -7.38 -5.98 3.52
N PHE A 27 -6.70 -6.22 4.64
CA PHE A 27 -7.16 -5.78 5.96
C PHE A 27 -7.23 -4.25 6.05
N VAL A 28 -6.18 -3.55 5.61
CA VAL A 28 -6.13 -2.08 5.54
C VAL A 28 -7.31 -1.54 4.71
N MET A 29 -7.58 -2.13 3.55
CA MET A 29 -8.71 -1.75 2.70
C MET A 29 -10.03 -1.82 3.45
N ILE A 30 -10.32 -2.95 4.09
CA ILE A 30 -11.59 -3.19 4.79
C ILE A 30 -11.74 -2.24 5.98
N GLU A 31 -10.71 -2.08 6.80
CA GLU A 31 -10.80 -1.25 8.00
C GLU A 31 -10.80 0.25 7.66
N ALA A 32 -10.09 0.69 6.62
CA ALA A 32 -10.17 2.07 6.15
C ALA A 32 -11.58 2.43 5.68
N LEU A 33 -12.22 1.56 4.90
CA LEU A 33 -13.62 1.76 4.47
C LEU A 33 -14.60 1.83 5.65
N ARG A 34 -14.35 1.10 6.74
CA ARG A 34 -15.13 1.21 7.98
C ARG A 34 -14.87 2.50 8.74
N ALA A 35 -13.66 3.04 8.65
CA ALA A 35 -13.24 4.25 9.35
C ALA A 35 -13.67 5.55 8.64
N VAL A 36 -13.91 5.49 7.32
CA VAL A 36 -14.46 6.59 6.52
C VAL A 36 -15.80 7.05 7.10
N ARG A 37 -15.92 8.35 7.38
CA ARG A 37 -17.14 8.95 7.93
C ARG A 37 -18.05 9.52 6.84
N SER A 38 -17.48 10.29 5.93
CA SER A 38 -18.21 10.96 4.84
C SER A 38 -17.31 11.13 3.62
N HIS A 39 -17.81 10.80 2.43
CA HIS A 39 -17.09 10.93 1.18
C HIS A 39 -18.02 11.49 0.09
N GLU A 40 -17.43 12.18 -0.90
CA GLU A 40 -18.14 12.72 -2.06
C GLU A 40 -17.74 12.04 -3.38
N VAL A 41 -16.91 11.00 -3.29
CA VAL A 41 -16.44 10.21 -4.45
C VAL A 41 -17.09 8.83 -4.48
N GLU A 42 -17.15 8.22 -5.67
CA GLU A 42 -17.44 6.80 -5.81
C GLU A 42 -16.19 6.00 -5.39
N ILE A 43 -16.36 5.03 -4.49
CA ILE A 43 -15.27 4.19 -4.00
C ILE A 43 -15.49 2.76 -4.49
N VAL A 44 -14.55 2.26 -5.29
CA VAL A 44 -14.55 0.88 -5.78
C VAL A 44 -13.41 0.12 -5.14
N ALA A 45 -13.74 -0.72 -4.15
CA ALA A 45 -12.78 -1.56 -3.44
C ALA A 45 -12.62 -2.91 -4.16
N VAL A 46 -11.39 -3.25 -4.56
CA VAL A 46 -11.11 -4.44 -5.36
C VAL A 46 -10.01 -5.28 -4.70
N ALA A 47 -10.34 -6.51 -4.31
CA ALA A 47 -9.35 -7.53 -3.99
C ALA A 47 -8.93 -8.24 -5.29
N THR A 48 -7.80 -7.80 -5.87
CA THR A 48 -7.28 -8.34 -7.13
C THR A 48 -6.75 -9.76 -6.94
N VAL A 49 -6.58 -10.48 -8.06
CA VAL A 49 -6.00 -11.83 -8.07
C VAL A 49 -4.72 -11.83 -8.90
N GLN A 50 -3.79 -12.73 -8.56
CA GLN A 50 -2.60 -13.01 -9.37
C GLN A 50 -1.66 -11.79 -9.58
N GLU A 51 -1.50 -10.94 -8.55
CA GLU A 51 -0.46 -9.91 -8.50
C GLU A 51 0.93 -10.55 -8.61
N GLU A 52 1.20 -11.53 -7.73
CA GLU A 52 2.48 -12.26 -7.54
C GLU A 52 3.03 -12.98 -8.77
N VAL A 53 2.24 -13.05 -9.83
CA VAL A 53 2.60 -13.71 -11.09
C VAL A 53 2.46 -12.78 -12.30
N GLY A 54 2.24 -11.47 -12.08
CA GLY A 54 2.28 -10.43 -13.10
C GLY A 54 1.10 -9.45 -13.14
N LEU A 55 0.62 -8.96 -11.98
CA LEU A 55 -0.36 -7.84 -11.90
C LEU A 55 -1.66 -8.07 -12.70
N ARG A 56 -2.08 -9.34 -12.84
CA ARG A 56 -3.10 -9.72 -13.84
C ARG A 56 -4.47 -9.20 -13.44
N GLY A 57 -4.84 -9.35 -12.16
CA GLY A 57 -6.10 -8.89 -11.61
C GLY A 57 -6.26 -7.38 -11.75
N ALA A 58 -5.25 -6.60 -11.32
CA ALA A 58 -5.30 -5.15 -11.45
C ALA A 58 -5.46 -4.66 -12.88
N SER A 59 -4.77 -5.30 -13.84
CA SER A 59 -4.91 -4.95 -15.26
C SER A 59 -6.37 -5.06 -15.72
N THR A 60 -7.04 -6.17 -15.38
CA THR A 60 -8.44 -6.38 -15.77
C THR A 60 -9.42 -5.50 -14.99
N ALA A 61 -9.18 -5.32 -13.69
CA ALA A 61 -10.04 -4.52 -12.82
C ALA A 61 -9.98 -3.04 -13.20
N ALA A 62 -8.78 -2.47 -13.34
CA ALA A 62 -8.59 -1.09 -13.76
C ALA A 62 -9.18 -0.84 -15.15
N PHE A 63 -9.07 -1.81 -16.07
CA PHE A 63 -9.64 -1.66 -17.41
C PHE A 63 -11.16 -1.67 -17.37
N GLY A 64 -11.79 -2.49 -16.53
CA GLY A 64 -13.25 -2.60 -16.45
C GLY A 64 -13.92 -1.50 -15.64
N VAL A 65 -13.28 -1.06 -14.55
CA VAL A 65 -13.81 -0.02 -13.65
C VAL A 65 -13.63 1.38 -14.24
N GLU A 66 -12.55 1.63 -14.97
CA GLU A 66 -12.21 2.96 -15.52
C GLU A 66 -12.12 4.07 -14.45
N PRO A 67 -11.36 3.89 -13.35
CA PRO A 67 -11.32 4.88 -12.28
C PRO A 67 -10.50 6.13 -12.65
N ASP A 68 -10.86 7.28 -12.07
CA ASP A 68 -10.11 8.53 -12.19
C ASP A 68 -8.76 8.50 -11.44
N VAL A 69 -8.68 7.71 -10.36
CA VAL A 69 -7.49 7.53 -9.53
C VAL A 69 -7.37 6.08 -9.08
N GLY A 70 -6.15 5.52 -9.16
CA GLY A 70 -5.81 4.20 -8.61
C GLY A 70 -5.01 4.29 -7.32
N ILE A 71 -5.38 3.49 -6.31
CA ILE A 71 -4.58 3.31 -5.08
C ILE A 71 -4.32 1.82 -4.94
N ALA A 72 -3.06 1.43 -5.07
CA ALA A 72 -2.63 0.09 -4.68
C ALA A 72 -2.34 0.05 -3.18
N LEU A 73 -2.71 -1.04 -2.54
CA LEU A 73 -2.35 -1.38 -1.17
C LEU A 73 -1.45 -2.60 -1.28
N ASP A 74 -0.29 -2.55 -0.62
CA ASP A 74 0.73 -3.58 -0.79
C ASP A 74 1.68 -3.63 0.41
N GLY A 75 2.60 -4.59 0.41
CA GLY A 75 3.76 -4.60 1.29
C GLY A 75 4.95 -3.78 0.76
N THR A 76 5.86 -3.44 1.66
CA THR A 76 7.21 -3.01 1.28
C THR A 76 8.26 -3.55 2.25
N LEU A 77 9.53 -3.43 1.87
CA LEU A 77 10.63 -3.99 2.64
C LEU A 77 11.00 -3.06 3.81
N ALA A 78 10.81 -3.54 5.03
CA ALA A 78 11.43 -3.00 6.23
C ALA A 78 12.82 -3.62 6.38
N MET A 79 13.85 -2.86 6.00
CA MET A 79 15.24 -3.35 5.89
C MET A 79 16.11 -2.89 7.08
N ASP A 80 15.47 -2.50 8.18
CA ASP A 80 16.09 -2.15 9.45
C ASP A 80 16.52 -3.39 10.27
N ILE A 81 17.13 -4.36 9.58
CA ILE A 81 17.61 -5.62 10.15
C ILE A 81 19.15 -5.62 10.28
N PRO A 82 19.72 -6.43 11.19
CA PRO A 82 21.18 -6.51 11.35
C PRO A 82 21.89 -6.83 10.03
N GLY A 83 22.95 -6.07 9.73
CA GLY A 83 23.77 -6.28 8.52
C GLY A 83 23.32 -5.50 7.28
N VAL A 84 22.27 -4.67 7.37
CA VAL A 84 21.87 -3.77 6.28
C VAL A 84 22.28 -2.34 6.61
N ASP A 85 22.98 -1.71 5.68
CA ASP A 85 23.42 -0.32 5.78
C ASP A 85 22.23 0.64 5.69
N GLU A 86 22.35 1.83 6.30
CA GLU A 86 21.26 2.81 6.34
C GLU A 86 20.75 3.23 4.95
N HIS A 87 21.66 3.34 3.97
CA HIS A 87 21.31 3.73 2.60
C HIS A 87 20.57 2.63 1.81
N ASP A 88 20.64 1.38 2.27
CA ASP A 88 19.90 0.25 1.71
C ASP A 88 18.54 0.06 2.40
N ARG A 89 18.20 0.90 3.39
CA ARG A 89 16.91 0.85 4.07
C ARG A 89 15.84 1.51 3.23
N ILE A 90 14.84 0.73 2.84
CA ILE A 90 13.66 1.21 2.11
C ILE A 90 12.65 1.82 3.09
N THR A 91 12.26 1.05 4.11
CA THR A 91 11.49 1.51 5.26
C THR A 91 12.03 0.91 6.56
N THR A 92 11.56 1.44 7.68
CA THR A 92 11.80 0.92 9.03
C THR A 92 10.48 0.43 9.63
N LEU A 93 10.50 -0.72 10.28
CA LEU A 93 9.31 -1.28 10.90
C LEU A 93 8.87 -0.42 12.11
N GLY A 94 7.57 -0.14 12.23
CA GLY A 94 6.97 0.68 13.30
C GLY A 94 7.19 2.19 13.14
N LYS A 95 7.56 2.66 11.93
CA LYS A 95 7.77 4.08 11.62
C LYS A 95 6.68 4.69 10.74
N GLY A 96 5.58 3.96 10.55
CA GLY A 96 4.40 4.38 9.81
C GLY A 96 4.36 3.85 8.38
N VAL A 97 3.21 4.06 7.75
CA VAL A 97 2.91 3.64 6.38
C VAL A 97 3.90 4.20 5.36
N GLY A 98 4.28 3.39 4.38
CA GLY A 98 5.07 3.82 3.23
C GLY A 98 4.20 4.56 2.22
N ILE A 99 4.53 5.82 1.93
CA ILE A 99 4.00 6.56 0.78
C ILE A 99 4.98 6.32 -0.37
N LYS A 100 4.62 5.41 -1.29
CA LYS A 100 5.50 5.01 -2.38
C LYS A 100 5.67 6.13 -3.40
N VAL A 101 6.91 6.55 -3.62
CA VAL A 101 7.31 7.50 -4.66
C VAL A 101 7.54 6.76 -5.98
N MET A 102 8.23 5.62 -5.93
CA MET A 102 8.44 4.76 -7.10
C MET A 102 8.78 3.32 -6.72
N ASP A 103 8.53 2.41 -7.66
CA ASP A 103 9.10 1.06 -7.74
C ASP A 103 9.60 0.77 -9.17
N SER A 104 9.96 -0.48 -9.49
CA SER A 104 10.43 -0.82 -10.85
C SER A 104 9.32 -0.80 -11.90
N SER A 105 8.05 -0.75 -11.47
CA SER A 105 6.87 -0.85 -12.32
C SER A 105 6.07 0.45 -12.45
N SER A 106 6.25 1.41 -11.53
CA SER A 106 5.49 2.66 -11.47
C SER A 106 6.28 3.81 -10.83
N ILE A 107 5.95 5.04 -11.23
CA ILE A 107 6.34 6.26 -10.51
C ILE A 107 5.04 6.95 -10.12
N SER A 108 4.75 7.04 -8.82
CA SER A 108 3.48 7.55 -8.31
C SER A 108 3.21 8.97 -8.78
N ASP A 109 1.94 9.31 -9.04
CA ASP A 109 1.57 10.66 -9.43
C ASP A 109 2.00 11.66 -8.33
N PRO A 110 2.80 12.69 -8.65
CA PRO A 110 3.37 13.59 -7.65
C PRO A 110 2.30 14.43 -6.93
N ARG A 111 1.11 14.61 -7.51
CA ARG A 111 -0.04 15.25 -6.85
C ARG A 111 -0.62 14.33 -5.79
N LEU A 112 -0.76 13.03 -6.07
CA LEU A 112 -1.20 12.05 -5.08
C LEU A 112 -0.19 11.95 -3.93
N VAL A 113 1.10 11.83 -4.24
CA VAL A 113 2.16 11.78 -3.22
C VAL A 113 2.10 13.00 -2.30
N ARG A 114 1.92 14.21 -2.86
CA ARG A 114 1.74 15.42 -2.05
C ARG A 114 0.47 15.37 -1.21
N HIS A 115 -0.67 14.98 -1.79
CA HIS A 115 -1.95 14.94 -1.07
C HIS A 115 -1.88 14.00 0.14
N PHE A 116 -1.42 12.76 -0.05
CA PHE A 116 -1.23 11.80 1.03
C PHE A 116 -0.26 12.31 2.10
N ARG A 117 0.88 12.88 1.68
CA ARG A 117 1.85 13.44 2.63
C ARG A 117 1.29 14.61 3.43
N ASP A 118 0.49 15.48 2.80
CA ASP A 118 -0.05 16.66 3.44
C ASP A 118 -1.16 16.27 4.44
N ILE A 119 -2.00 15.28 4.11
CA ILE A 119 -2.92 14.63 5.06
C ILE A 119 -2.15 14.05 6.24
N ALA A 120 -1.14 13.21 5.98
CA ALA A 120 -0.38 12.54 7.03
C ALA A 120 0.28 13.54 7.99
N ARG A 121 0.85 14.64 7.46
CA ARG A 121 1.43 15.73 8.26
C ARG A 121 0.40 16.48 9.09
N ARG A 122 -0.72 16.86 8.47
CA ARG A 122 -1.78 17.63 9.11
C ARG A 122 -2.41 16.83 10.26
N ASP A 123 -2.64 15.55 10.04
CA ASP A 123 -3.35 14.67 10.98
C ASP A 123 -2.38 13.90 11.90
N SER A 124 -1.08 14.19 11.81
CA SER A 124 -0.02 13.56 12.61
C SER A 124 0.01 12.03 12.49
N ILE A 125 -0.31 11.51 11.30
CA ILE A 125 -0.24 10.08 10.99
C ILE A 125 1.21 9.72 10.67
N PRO A 126 1.84 8.75 11.36
CA PRO A 126 3.20 8.33 11.06
C PRO A 126 3.32 7.82 9.62
N PHE A 127 4.31 8.29 8.88
CA PHE A 127 4.56 7.86 7.52
C PHE A 127 6.04 7.92 7.16
N GLN A 128 6.42 7.20 6.12
CA GLN A 128 7.75 7.19 5.52
C GLN A 128 7.61 7.44 4.03
N MET A 129 8.56 8.17 3.43
CA MET A 129 8.66 8.24 1.98
C MET A 129 9.38 6.99 1.49
N GLU A 130 8.83 6.30 0.51
CA GLU A 130 9.35 5.01 0.08
C GLU A 130 9.83 5.07 -1.38
N VAL A 131 11.05 4.60 -1.61
CA VAL A 131 11.60 4.30 -2.93
C VAL A 131 12.02 2.84 -2.90
N LEU A 132 11.39 2.00 -3.72
CA LEU A 132 11.67 0.58 -3.80
C LEU A 132 12.50 0.29 -5.08
N PRO A 133 13.83 0.06 -4.98
CA PRO A 133 14.67 -0.09 -6.17
C PRO A 133 14.31 -1.31 -7.03
N ARG A 134 13.76 -2.36 -6.42
CA ARG A 134 13.40 -3.63 -7.05
C ARG A 134 12.09 -4.16 -6.48
N GLY A 135 11.22 -4.60 -7.38
CA GLY A 135 9.85 -4.99 -7.06
C GLY A 135 8.87 -4.13 -7.86
N GLY A 136 7.62 -4.56 -7.90
CA GLY A 136 6.53 -3.82 -8.53
C GLY A 136 5.28 -4.01 -7.69
N THR A 137 4.27 -3.20 -7.95
CA THR A 137 2.98 -3.27 -7.27
C THR A 137 1.88 -3.12 -8.30
N ASP A 138 0.63 -3.41 -7.92
CA ASP A 138 -0.53 -3.31 -8.79
C ASP A 138 -0.71 -1.89 -9.41
N ALA A 139 -0.15 -0.84 -8.79
CA ALA A 139 -0.12 0.52 -9.35
C ALA A 139 0.56 0.58 -10.72
N GLY A 140 1.55 -0.28 -11.00
CA GLY A 140 2.18 -0.37 -12.32
C GLY A 140 1.20 -0.77 -13.42
N ALA A 141 0.31 -1.72 -13.14
CA ALA A 141 -0.74 -2.10 -14.08
C ALA A 141 -1.80 -0.99 -14.22
N MET A 142 -2.20 -0.36 -13.12
CA MET A 142 -3.16 0.74 -13.13
C MET A 142 -2.69 1.91 -14.01
N GLN A 143 -1.45 2.41 -13.81
CA GLN A 143 -0.92 3.55 -14.56
C GLN A 143 -0.85 3.34 -16.07
N ARG A 144 -0.69 2.10 -16.53
CA ARG A 144 -0.57 1.76 -17.96
C ARG A 144 -1.88 1.34 -18.60
N THR A 145 -2.96 1.26 -17.83
CA THR A 145 -4.24 0.82 -18.34
C THR A 145 -4.91 1.93 -19.14
N ARG A 146 -5.47 1.58 -20.32
CA ARG A 146 -6.16 2.51 -21.24
C ARG A 146 -5.27 3.69 -21.67
N GLY A 147 -5.72 4.93 -21.43
CA GLY A 147 -4.95 6.16 -21.68
C GLY A 147 -3.99 6.52 -20.55
N GLY A 148 -3.92 5.68 -19.51
CA GLY A 148 -3.22 5.94 -18.27
C GLY A 148 -4.10 6.65 -17.23
N MET A 149 -3.82 6.37 -15.96
CA MET A 149 -4.49 7.01 -14.83
C MET A 149 -3.46 7.40 -13.77
N PRO A 150 -3.69 8.51 -13.02
CA PRO A 150 -2.98 8.80 -11.79
C PRO A 150 -3.08 7.61 -10.83
N ALA A 151 -1.94 7.11 -10.37
CA ALA A 151 -1.93 6.06 -9.36
C ALA A 151 -0.79 6.23 -8.35
N ILE A 152 -0.97 5.62 -7.18
CA ILE A 152 -0.01 5.56 -6.08
C ILE A 152 -0.15 4.23 -5.35
N THR A 153 0.90 3.82 -4.62
CA THR A 153 0.83 2.71 -3.67
C THR A 153 1.01 3.22 -2.25
N LEU A 154 0.14 2.77 -1.34
CA LEU A 154 0.38 2.83 0.10
C LEU A 154 0.88 1.47 0.55
N SER A 155 2.07 1.44 1.13
CA SER A 155 2.72 0.19 1.51
C SER A 155 2.76 0.00 3.01
N VAL A 156 2.46 -1.19 3.50
CA VAL A 156 2.74 -1.59 4.88
C VAL A 156 4.19 -2.09 4.95
N PRO A 157 5.09 -1.47 5.75
CA PRO A 157 6.42 -2.02 6.01
C PRO A 157 6.36 -3.44 6.57
N MET A 158 7.13 -4.35 5.96
CA MET A 158 7.17 -5.76 6.32
C MET A 158 8.61 -6.28 6.39
N ARG A 159 8.89 -7.15 7.34
CA ARG A 159 10.14 -7.95 7.36
C ARG A 159 9.88 -9.35 6.82
N TYR A 160 10.90 -9.92 6.19
CA TYR A 160 10.91 -11.30 5.70
C TYR A 160 9.81 -11.59 4.67
N VAL A 161 9.53 -10.61 3.80
CA VAL A 161 8.59 -10.71 2.67
C VAL A 161 8.85 -11.97 1.85
N HIS A 162 7.78 -12.65 1.44
CA HIS A 162 7.76 -13.91 0.69
C HIS A 162 8.31 -15.13 1.44
N THR A 163 8.42 -15.03 2.77
CA THR A 163 8.72 -16.18 3.64
C THR A 163 7.48 -16.63 4.42
N PRO A 164 7.49 -17.81 5.07
CA PRO A 164 6.40 -18.19 5.97
C PRO A 164 6.23 -17.25 7.18
N ASN A 165 7.27 -16.50 7.56
CA ASN A 165 7.31 -15.67 8.77
C ASN A 165 7.43 -14.19 8.43
N GLU A 166 6.51 -13.70 7.61
CA GLU A 166 6.38 -12.28 7.37
C GLU A 166 5.94 -11.57 8.64
N MET A 167 6.44 -10.36 8.84
CA MET A 167 6.23 -9.60 10.07
C MET A 167 5.79 -8.18 9.73
N VAL A 168 4.66 -7.76 10.30
CA VAL A 168 4.13 -6.38 10.24
C VAL A 168 4.02 -5.80 11.64
N ASN A 169 4.05 -4.47 11.76
CA ASN A 169 3.85 -3.77 13.03
C ASN A 169 2.46 -3.13 13.08
N GLU A 170 1.82 -3.15 14.25
CA GLU A 170 0.46 -2.64 14.44
C GLU A 170 0.35 -1.13 14.17
N ILE A 171 1.39 -0.35 14.50
CA ILE A 171 1.44 1.10 14.24
C ILE A 171 1.44 1.37 12.74
N ASP A 172 2.19 0.59 11.97
CA ASP A 172 2.28 0.75 10.52
C ASP A 172 0.94 0.45 9.83
N VAL A 173 0.31 -0.65 10.23
CA VAL A 173 -1.01 -1.06 9.71
C VAL A 173 -2.07 -0.02 10.07
N GLN A 174 -2.11 0.46 11.32
CA GLN A 174 -3.05 1.48 11.74
C GLN A 174 -2.82 2.80 10.99
N ALA A 175 -1.56 3.22 10.81
CA ALA A 175 -1.25 4.40 10.03
C ALA A 175 -1.71 4.29 8.56
N ALA A 176 -1.61 3.10 7.96
CA ALA A 176 -2.13 2.86 6.61
C ALA A 176 -3.65 2.97 6.54
N ILE A 177 -4.36 2.41 7.54
CA ILE A 177 -5.82 2.52 7.68
C ILE A 177 -6.25 3.98 7.80
N ASP A 178 -5.64 4.71 8.73
CA ASP A 178 -5.99 6.10 9.02
C ASP A 178 -5.72 6.99 7.81
N LEU A 179 -4.56 6.82 7.17
CA LEU A 179 -4.17 7.63 6.02
C LEU A 179 -5.07 7.36 4.81
N LEU A 180 -5.37 6.10 4.52
CA LEU A 180 -6.29 5.75 3.44
C LEU A 180 -7.69 6.31 3.72
N ALA A 181 -8.22 6.14 4.93
CA ALA A 181 -9.54 6.64 5.30
C ALA A 181 -9.64 8.16 5.12
N ARG A 182 -8.64 8.93 5.61
CA ARG A 182 -8.61 10.40 5.45
C ARG A 182 -8.52 10.81 3.98
N TYR A 183 -7.72 10.12 3.18
CA TYR A 183 -7.68 10.38 1.75
C TYR A 183 -9.02 10.12 1.07
N LEU A 184 -9.71 9.02 1.37
CA LEU A 184 -11.01 8.70 0.76
C LEU A 184 -12.08 9.75 1.11
N GLU A 185 -12.04 10.34 2.30
CA GLU A 185 -12.91 11.46 2.68
C GLU A 185 -12.59 12.74 1.89
N GLU A 186 -11.32 12.99 1.57
CA GLU A 186 -10.84 14.23 0.96
C GLU A 186 -10.52 14.12 -0.54
N ALA A 187 -10.68 12.95 -1.17
CA ALA A 187 -10.26 12.71 -2.55
C ALA A 187 -10.87 13.69 -3.56
N HIS A 188 -12.10 14.15 -3.31
CA HIS A 188 -12.83 15.14 -4.11
C HIS A 188 -12.22 16.56 -4.08
N THR A 189 -11.33 16.86 -3.13
CA THR A 189 -10.77 18.21 -2.94
C THR A 189 -9.71 18.59 -3.99
N LEU A 190 -9.21 17.60 -4.74
CA LEU A 190 -8.23 17.79 -5.82
C LEU A 190 -8.69 17.07 -7.08
N SER A 191 -8.34 17.64 -8.25
CA SER A 191 -8.52 16.98 -9.53
C SER A 191 -7.21 16.34 -10.00
N TYR A 192 -7.30 15.09 -10.45
CA TYR A 192 -6.18 14.30 -10.95
C TYR A 192 -6.25 14.04 -12.46
N GLY A 193 -7.33 14.47 -13.11
CA GLY A 193 -7.48 14.38 -14.56
C GLY A 193 -6.35 15.12 -15.31
N PHE A 194 -6.21 14.75 -16.59
CA PHE A 194 -5.35 15.42 -17.56
C PHE A 194 -6.10 16.55 -18.27
#